data_AF-G3HRV6-F1
#
_entry.id   AF-G3HRV6-F1
#
_cell.length_a   1.000
_cell.length_b   1.000
_cell.length_c   1.000
_cell.angle_alpha   90.00
_cell.angle_beta   90.00
_cell.angle_gamma   90.00
#
_symmetry.space_group_name_H-M   'P 1'
#
loop_
_entity.id
_entity.type
_entity.pdbx_description
1 polymer ?
#
loop_
_entity_poly.entity_id
_entity_poly.type
_entity_poly.pdbx_seq_one_letter_code
_entity_poly.pdbx_strand_id
1 'polypeptide(L)'
;MDEEPERTKRWEGGYERTWEILKEDETGSLKATIEDILFKAKRKRVFEHHGQVRLGMMRHLYVVVDGSRTMEDQDLKPNRLTCTLKLLEYFVEEYFDQNPISQIGIIVTKSKRAEKLTELSGNPRKHITSLKKAVDMTCNGEPSLYNSLSMAMQTLKHMPGHTSREVLIIFSSLTTCDPSNIYDLIKTLKAAKIRVSVIGLSAEVRVCTVLARETGGTYHVILDETHYKELLTHHVSPPPASSSSECSLIRMGFPQHTIASLSDQDAKPSFSMAHLDNSTEPGLTLGGYFCPQCRAKYSELPVECKICGLTLVSAPHLARSYHHLFPLDAFQEISLEEYKGERFCYGCQGELKDQHVYVCTVCQNVFCVDCDVFIHDCLHCCPGCIHKIPTPAGI
;
A
#
# COMPACT_ATOMS: atom_id res chain seq x y z
N MET A 1 -26.18 14.57 -67.49
CA MET A 1 -25.24 15.56 -66.94
C MET A 1 -25.18 15.22 -65.47
N ASP A 2 -24.23 14.37 -65.12
CA ASP A 2 -24.06 13.82 -63.78
C ASP A 2 -23.59 14.93 -62.84
N GLU A 3 -24.34 15.20 -61.78
CA GLU A 3 -23.88 15.98 -60.65
C GLU A 3 -22.97 15.09 -59.80
N GLU A 4 -21.66 15.35 -59.83
CA GLU A 4 -20.71 14.69 -58.92
C GLU A 4 -21.06 15.08 -57.47
N PRO A 5 -21.15 14.10 -56.53
CA PRO A 5 -21.33 14.41 -55.12
C PRO A 5 -20.09 15.14 -54.60
N GLU A 6 -20.31 16.27 -53.90
CA GLU A 6 -19.26 17.02 -53.23
C GLU A 6 -18.37 16.07 -52.41
N ARG A 7 -17.09 15.95 -52.79
CA ARG A 7 -16.08 15.22 -52.03
C ARG A 7 -15.92 15.90 -50.67
N THR A 8 -16.55 15.33 -49.65
CA THR A 8 -16.26 15.61 -48.23
C THR A 8 -14.76 15.51 -47.99
N LYS A 9 -14.23 16.43 -47.19
CA LYS A 9 -12.78 16.54 -46.99
C LYS A 9 -12.29 15.27 -46.29
N ARG A 10 -11.10 14.78 -46.64
CA ARG A 10 -10.52 13.51 -46.14
C ARG A 10 -10.54 13.30 -44.61
N TRP A 11 -10.64 14.37 -43.82
CA TRP A 11 -10.74 14.30 -42.35
C TRP A 11 -12.17 14.09 -41.84
N GLU A 12 -13.21 14.36 -42.64
CA GLU A 12 -14.60 14.00 -42.33
C GLU A 12 -14.86 12.50 -42.55
N GLY A 13 -14.25 11.88 -43.57
CA GLY A 13 -14.42 10.45 -43.85
C GLY A 13 -13.64 9.50 -42.94
N GLY A 14 -12.60 9.98 -42.25
CA GLY A 14 -11.75 9.16 -41.36
C GLY A 14 -12.14 9.20 -39.88
N TYR A 15 -13.02 10.13 -39.48
CA TYR A 15 -13.53 10.22 -38.12
C TYR A 15 -14.74 9.29 -37.89
N GLU A 16 -15.35 8.81 -38.97
CA GLU A 16 -16.36 7.77 -38.92
C GLU A 16 -15.71 6.42 -38.60
N ARG A 17 -15.80 6.05 -37.32
CA ARG A 17 -16.06 4.69 -36.79
C ARG A 17 -14.86 3.86 -36.32
N THR A 18 -14.03 4.41 -35.43
CA THR A 18 -13.33 3.56 -34.44
C THR A 18 -14.30 2.72 -33.59
N TRP A 19 -15.54 3.19 -33.43
CA TRP A 19 -16.62 2.49 -32.74
C TRP A 19 -17.25 1.32 -33.53
N GLU A 20 -17.04 1.20 -34.86
CA GLU A 20 -17.52 0.02 -35.62
C GLU A 20 -16.69 -1.24 -35.36
N ILE A 21 -15.45 -1.07 -34.89
CA ILE A 21 -14.54 -2.17 -34.59
C ILE A 21 -14.86 -2.78 -33.21
N LEU A 22 -15.53 -2.02 -32.32
CA LEU A 22 -16.11 -2.57 -31.10
C LEU A 22 -17.35 -3.38 -31.46
N LYS A 23 -17.17 -4.68 -31.66
CA LYS A 23 -18.25 -5.63 -31.87
C LYS A 23 -18.92 -5.93 -30.53
N GLU A 24 -20.22 -5.68 -30.44
CA GLU A 24 -21.04 -6.10 -29.31
C GLU A 24 -21.22 -7.62 -29.34
N ASP A 25 -21.18 -8.25 -28.16
CA ASP A 25 -21.61 -9.64 -27.99
C ASP A 25 -23.13 -9.78 -28.21
N GLU A 26 -23.68 -10.99 -28.37
CA GLU A 26 -25.13 -11.24 -28.62
C GLU A 26 -26.10 -10.60 -27.59
N THR A 27 -25.58 -10.12 -26.47
CA THR A 27 -26.32 -9.44 -25.39
C THR A 27 -26.19 -7.91 -25.41
N GLY A 28 -25.45 -7.32 -26.37
CA GLY A 28 -25.34 -5.87 -26.54
C GLY A 28 -24.45 -5.15 -25.52
N SER A 29 -23.51 -5.85 -24.86
CA SER A 29 -22.66 -5.28 -23.80
C SER A 29 -21.17 -5.43 -24.12
N LEU A 30 -20.45 -4.31 -24.17
CA LEU A 30 -19.00 -4.25 -24.44
C LEU A 30 -18.13 -4.40 -23.17
N LYS A 31 -18.75 -4.66 -22.01
CA LYS A 31 -18.07 -4.58 -20.70
C LYS A 31 -17.36 -5.87 -20.27
N ALA A 32 -17.87 -7.03 -20.67
CA ALA A 32 -17.39 -8.31 -20.16
C ALA A 32 -15.93 -8.61 -20.56
N THR A 33 -15.53 -8.30 -21.78
CA THR A 33 -14.18 -8.64 -22.29
C THR A 33 -13.07 -7.82 -21.63
N ILE A 34 -13.35 -6.56 -21.25
CA ILE A 34 -12.35 -5.67 -20.64
C ILE A 34 -12.11 -6.08 -19.18
N GLU A 35 -13.17 -6.44 -18.45
CA GLU A 35 -13.07 -6.92 -17.07
C GLU A 35 -12.27 -8.23 -16.99
N ASP A 36 -12.47 -9.16 -17.92
CA ASP A 36 -11.70 -10.41 -18.00
C ASP A 36 -10.21 -10.17 -18.32
N ILE A 37 -9.90 -9.24 -19.22
CA ILE A 37 -8.51 -8.86 -19.54
C ILE A 37 -7.85 -8.20 -18.33
N LEU A 38 -8.56 -7.29 -17.66
CA LEU A 38 -8.08 -6.61 -16.47
C LEU A 38 -7.87 -7.59 -15.32
N PHE A 39 -8.81 -8.53 -15.14
CA PHE A 39 -8.73 -9.60 -14.15
C PHE A 39 -7.51 -10.49 -14.42
N LYS A 40 -7.31 -10.93 -15.66
CA LYS A 40 -6.15 -11.75 -16.05
C LYS A 40 -4.83 -11.01 -15.86
N ALA A 41 -4.79 -9.71 -16.13
CA ALA A 41 -3.62 -8.86 -15.89
C ALA A 41 -3.34 -8.66 -14.39
N LYS A 42 -4.38 -8.41 -13.57
CA LYS A 42 -4.30 -8.31 -12.11
C LYS A 42 -3.78 -9.61 -11.50
N ARG A 43 -4.38 -10.73 -11.90
CA ARG A 43 -4.00 -12.11 -11.56
C ARG A 43 -2.51 -12.29 -11.86
N LYS A 44 -2.07 -12.13 -13.10
CA LYS A 44 -0.66 -12.32 -13.52
C LYS A 44 0.35 -11.52 -12.68
N ARG A 45 0.05 -10.26 -12.32
CA ARG A 45 0.96 -9.40 -11.52
C ARG A 45 1.02 -9.79 -10.05
N VAL A 46 -0.10 -10.22 -9.45
CA VAL A 46 -0.11 -10.76 -8.08
C VAL A 46 0.83 -11.98 -8.01
N PHE A 47 0.86 -12.83 -9.04
CA PHE A 47 1.67 -14.05 -9.02
C PHE A 47 3.15 -13.87 -9.40
N GLU A 48 3.50 -12.90 -10.24
CA GLU A 48 4.90 -12.64 -10.62
C GLU A 48 5.78 -12.18 -9.44
N HIS A 49 5.18 -11.72 -8.33
CA HIS A 49 5.90 -11.08 -7.22
C HIS A 49 6.05 -11.89 -5.93
N HIS A 50 5.37 -13.04 -5.79
CA HIS A 50 5.46 -13.86 -4.56
C HIS A 50 6.60 -14.89 -4.65
N GLY A 51 7.84 -14.41 -4.63
CA GLY A 51 9.00 -15.26 -4.37
C GLY A 51 9.26 -15.41 -2.87
N GLN A 52 9.73 -16.58 -2.43
CA GLN A 52 10.18 -16.80 -1.04
C GLN A 52 11.48 -16.01 -0.78
N VAL A 53 11.34 -14.72 -0.50
CA VAL A 53 12.46 -13.80 -0.33
C VAL A 53 12.39 -13.12 1.03
N ARG A 54 13.54 -12.61 1.50
CA ARG A 54 13.59 -11.86 2.76
C ARG A 54 12.79 -10.57 2.61
N LEU A 55 11.88 -10.32 3.53
CA LEU A 55 11.04 -9.11 3.53
C LEU A 55 11.46 -8.15 4.65
N GLY A 56 11.34 -6.86 4.41
CA GLY A 56 11.49 -5.83 5.45
C GLY A 56 10.20 -5.66 6.23
N MET A 57 9.99 -6.42 7.31
CA MET A 57 8.72 -6.38 8.06
C MET A 57 8.51 -5.08 8.85
N MET A 58 9.57 -4.56 9.49
CA MET A 58 9.51 -3.28 10.20
C MET A 58 9.81 -2.14 9.25
N ARG A 59 8.78 -1.41 8.84
CA ARG A 59 8.89 -0.38 7.81
C ARG A 59 8.68 1.00 8.40
N HIS A 60 9.60 1.91 8.09
CA HIS A 60 9.42 3.34 8.29
C HIS A 60 9.22 4.00 6.94
N LEU A 61 7.96 4.29 6.64
CA LEU A 61 7.54 4.86 5.38
C LEU A 61 7.30 6.36 5.52
N TYR A 62 7.97 7.16 4.70
CA TYR A 62 7.62 8.56 4.50
C TYR A 62 6.81 8.73 3.23
N VAL A 63 5.58 9.22 3.34
CA VAL A 63 4.76 9.64 2.20
C VAL A 63 5.02 11.11 1.94
N VAL A 64 5.55 11.44 0.76
CA VAL A 64 5.75 12.81 0.30
C VAL A 64 4.68 13.13 -0.73
N VAL A 65 3.82 14.11 -0.42
CA VAL A 65 2.76 14.57 -1.32
C VAL A 65 3.18 15.88 -1.97
N ASP A 66 3.09 15.93 -3.29
CA ASP A 66 3.24 17.15 -4.06
C ASP A 66 2.00 18.04 -3.90
N GLY A 67 2.20 19.27 -3.44
CA GLY A 67 1.18 20.32 -3.25
C GLY A 67 1.39 21.50 -4.20
N SER A 68 1.84 21.23 -5.42
CA SER A 68 2.06 22.22 -6.48
C SER A 68 0.79 22.50 -7.30
N ARG A 69 0.84 23.52 -8.17
CA ARG A 69 -0.31 23.96 -8.98
C ARG A 69 -0.90 22.87 -9.87
N THR A 70 -0.12 21.86 -10.26
CA THR A 70 -0.59 20.72 -11.06
C THR A 70 -1.58 19.83 -10.30
N MET A 71 -1.72 19.98 -8.99
CA MET A 71 -2.71 19.28 -8.18
C MET A 71 -4.15 19.80 -8.36
N GLU A 72 -4.30 21.03 -8.85
CA GLU A 72 -5.60 21.65 -9.10
C GLU A 72 -6.23 21.17 -10.42
N ASP A 73 -5.45 20.49 -11.25
CA ASP A 73 -5.87 19.94 -12.53
C ASP A 73 -6.91 18.82 -12.36
N GLN A 74 -7.78 18.67 -13.36
CA GLN A 74 -8.97 17.81 -13.32
C GLN A 74 -8.81 16.48 -14.08
N ASP A 75 -7.57 16.04 -14.33
CA ASP A 75 -7.30 14.70 -14.90
C ASP A 75 -7.97 13.58 -14.11
N LEU A 76 -7.97 13.71 -12.77
CA LEU A 76 -8.67 12.80 -11.85
C LEU A 76 -9.79 13.58 -11.17
N LYS A 77 -10.93 12.93 -10.91
CA LYS A 77 -12.12 13.63 -10.43
C LYS A 77 -12.12 13.76 -8.90
N PRO A 78 -12.50 14.92 -8.33
CA PRO A 78 -12.71 16.23 -8.97
C PRO A 78 -11.42 17.01 -9.28
N ASN A 79 -10.35 16.77 -8.52
CA ASN A 79 -9.01 17.25 -8.80
C ASN A 79 -7.98 16.19 -8.37
N ARG A 80 -6.76 16.31 -8.88
CA ARG A 80 -5.67 15.36 -8.55
C ARG A 80 -5.39 15.28 -7.04
N LEU A 81 -5.49 16.40 -6.31
CA LEU A 81 -5.30 16.41 -4.86
C LEU A 81 -6.35 15.58 -4.11
N THR A 82 -7.63 15.78 -4.37
CA THR A 82 -8.72 15.11 -3.66
C THR A 82 -8.69 13.62 -3.96
N CYS A 83 -8.45 13.24 -5.22
CA CYS A 83 -8.26 11.84 -5.58
C CYS A 83 -7.08 11.23 -4.82
N THR A 84 -5.93 11.91 -4.80
CA THR A 84 -4.74 11.48 -4.06
C THR A 84 -4.99 11.35 -2.56
N LEU A 85 -5.57 12.35 -1.91
CA LEU A 85 -5.82 12.33 -0.46
C LEU A 85 -6.81 11.24 -0.07
N LYS A 86 -7.86 11.02 -0.88
CA LYS A 86 -8.85 9.96 -0.64
C LYS A 86 -8.24 8.57 -0.79
N LEU A 87 -7.41 8.36 -1.82
CA LEU A 87 -6.70 7.10 -2.00
C LEU A 87 -5.61 6.90 -0.94
N LEU A 88 -5.00 7.98 -0.43
CA LEU A 88 -4.08 7.94 0.70
C LEU A 88 -4.78 7.59 2.01
N GLU A 89 -6.01 8.05 2.25
CA GLU A 89 -6.82 7.62 3.41
C GLU A 89 -7.03 6.10 3.37
N TYR A 90 -7.44 5.57 2.22
CA TYR A 90 -7.57 4.12 2.00
C TYR A 90 -6.22 3.40 2.16
N PHE A 91 -5.14 3.94 1.59
CA PHE A 91 -3.80 3.36 1.70
C PHE A 91 -3.32 3.32 3.14
N VAL A 92 -3.56 4.35 3.95
CA VAL A 92 -3.17 4.37 5.36
C VAL A 92 -3.92 3.28 6.14
N GLU A 93 -5.23 3.13 5.91
CA GLU A 93 -6.02 2.07 6.54
C GLU A 93 -5.51 0.68 6.13
N GLU A 94 -5.39 0.42 4.83
CA GLU A 94 -4.92 -0.85 4.28
C GLU A 94 -3.46 -1.16 4.70
N TYR A 95 -2.61 -0.15 4.78
CA TYR A 95 -1.22 -0.28 5.20
C TYR A 95 -1.10 -0.67 6.67
N PHE A 96 -1.83 -0.02 7.57
CA PHE A 96 -1.83 -0.38 8.99
C PHE A 96 -2.57 -1.69 9.27
N ASP A 97 -3.53 -2.04 8.42
CA ASP A 97 -4.15 -3.36 8.46
C ASP A 97 -3.08 -4.42 8.14
N GLN A 98 -2.42 -4.37 6.98
CA GLN A 98 -1.44 -5.41 6.62
C GLN A 98 -0.13 -5.35 7.42
N ASN A 99 0.32 -4.15 7.80
CA ASN A 99 1.61 -3.90 8.45
C ASN A 99 1.45 -3.14 9.77
N PRO A 100 0.95 -3.76 10.84
CA PRO A 100 0.65 -3.06 12.08
C PRO A 100 1.90 -2.52 12.79
N ILE A 101 3.06 -3.19 12.66
CA ILE A 101 4.31 -2.79 13.32
C ILE A 101 5.04 -1.63 12.63
N SER A 102 4.57 -1.23 11.46
CA SER A 102 5.20 -0.20 10.65
C SER A 102 4.74 1.20 11.08
N GLN A 103 5.46 2.23 10.65
CA GLN A 103 5.13 3.62 10.94
C GLN A 103 5.07 4.42 9.64
N ILE A 104 4.16 5.38 9.57
CA ILE A 104 4.03 6.33 8.47
C ILE A 104 4.35 7.73 8.96
N GLY A 105 5.07 8.51 8.17
CA GLY A 105 5.19 9.96 8.29
C GLY A 105 4.71 10.63 7.01
N ILE A 106 3.99 11.75 7.11
CA ILE A 106 3.45 12.47 5.95
C ILE A 106 4.15 13.82 5.84
N ILE A 107 4.76 14.06 4.68
CA ILE A 107 5.40 15.32 4.30
C ILE A 107 4.64 15.88 3.10
N VAL A 108 4.37 17.18 3.13
CA VAL A 108 3.76 17.89 2.01
C VAL A 108 4.79 18.86 1.44
N THR A 109 4.88 18.90 0.13
CA THR A 109 5.77 19.80 -0.59
C THR A 109 4.97 20.94 -1.21
N LYS A 110 5.12 22.16 -0.70
CA LYS A 110 4.34 23.33 -1.13
C LYS A 110 5.23 24.56 -1.16
N SER A 111 5.02 25.45 -2.13
CA SER A 111 5.76 26.73 -2.24
C SER A 111 7.30 26.56 -2.19
N LYS A 112 7.85 25.53 -2.88
CA LYS A 112 9.28 25.18 -2.91
C LYS A 112 9.87 24.79 -1.56
N ARG A 113 9.03 24.50 -0.57
CA ARG A 113 9.42 24.04 0.77
C ARG A 113 8.75 22.71 1.06
N ALA A 114 9.30 22.02 2.05
CA ALA A 114 8.72 20.78 2.55
C ALA A 114 8.24 21.03 3.99
N GLU A 115 7.01 20.62 4.28
CA GLU A 115 6.37 20.75 5.57
C GLU A 115 5.99 19.36 6.09
N LYS A 116 6.39 19.06 7.32
CA LYS A 116 6.03 17.79 7.98
C LYS A 116 4.59 17.91 8.47
N LEU A 117 3.63 17.33 7.74
CA LEU A 117 2.22 17.35 8.13
C LEU A 117 1.95 16.43 9.31
N THR A 118 2.55 15.24 9.30
CA THR A 118 2.41 14.28 10.41
C THR A 118 3.73 13.58 10.69
N GLU A 119 4.01 13.41 11.98
CA GLU A 119 5.20 12.74 12.43
C GLU A 119 5.16 11.23 12.17
N LEU A 120 6.35 10.63 12.06
CA LEU A 120 6.51 9.19 11.92
C LEU A 120 5.87 8.50 13.13
N SER A 121 4.71 7.89 12.92
CA SER A 121 3.89 7.31 13.97
C SER A 121 3.02 6.18 13.45
N GLY A 122 2.60 5.30 14.35
CA GLY A 122 1.77 4.13 14.05
C GLY A 122 0.26 4.34 14.25
N ASN A 123 -0.22 5.57 14.44
CA ASN A 123 -1.64 5.81 14.71
C ASN A 123 -2.39 6.22 13.42
N PRO A 124 -3.25 5.36 12.86
CA PRO A 124 -3.98 5.65 11.63
C PRO A 124 -4.91 6.87 11.78
N ARG A 125 -5.57 7.03 12.93
CA ARG A 125 -6.54 8.13 13.15
C ARG A 125 -5.88 9.50 13.02
N LYS A 126 -4.64 9.64 13.50
CA LYS A 126 -3.86 10.88 13.42
C LYS A 126 -3.56 11.24 11.97
N HIS A 127 -3.13 10.26 11.18
CA HIS A 127 -2.85 10.42 9.74
C HIS A 127 -4.12 10.70 8.94
N ILE A 128 -5.21 9.99 9.20
CA ILE A 128 -6.49 10.22 8.50
C ILE A 128 -7.05 11.62 8.81
N THR A 129 -6.95 12.05 10.07
CA THR A 129 -7.41 13.40 10.46
C THR A 129 -6.56 14.48 9.80
N SER A 130 -5.25 14.29 9.69
CA SER A 130 -4.37 15.23 9.01
C SER A 130 -4.59 15.26 7.49
N LEU A 131 -4.87 14.11 6.87
CA LEU A 131 -5.27 14.03 5.46
C LEU A 131 -6.61 14.73 5.20
N LYS A 132 -7.61 14.55 6.07
CA LYS A 132 -8.90 15.28 6.00
C LYS A 132 -8.71 16.78 6.12
N LYS A 133 -7.82 17.23 7.01
CA LYS A 133 -7.44 18.65 7.12
C LYS A 133 -6.68 19.16 5.88
N ALA A 134 -5.93 18.29 5.20
CA ALA A 134 -5.19 18.63 4.00
C ALA A 134 -6.06 18.80 2.74
N VAL A 135 -7.35 18.41 2.78
CA VAL A 135 -8.29 18.62 1.66
C VAL A 135 -8.47 20.11 1.36
N ASP A 136 -8.52 20.94 2.40
CA ASP A 136 -8.68 22.40 2.28
C ASP A 136 -7.35 23.12 1.95
N MET A 137 -6.29 22.37 1.63
CA MET A 137 -4.99 22.94 1.34
C MET A 137 -4.94 23.56 -0.05
N THR A 138 -4.65 24.87 -0.11
CA THR A 138 -4.34 25.54 -1.38
C THR A 138 -3.02 25.02 -1.96
N CYS A 139 -3.04 24.44 -3.15
CA CYS A 139 -1.84 23.91 -3.81
C CYS A 139 -1.17 24.99 -4.67
N ASN A 140 -0.37 25.84 -4.02
CA ASN A 140 0.36 26.91 -4.71
C ASN A 140 1.87 26.66 -4.70
N GLY A 141 2.50 27.14 -5.77
CA GLY A 141 3.94 27.05 -6.01
C GLY A 141 4.36 25.78 -6.72
N GLU A 142 5.65 25.51 -6.62
CA GLU A 142 6.33 24.39 -7.26
C GLU A 142 6.85 23.43 -6.18
N PRO A 143 7.03 22.14 -6.49
CA PRO A 143 7.57 21.21 -5.52
C PRO A 143 9.10 21.34 -5.40
N SER A 144 9.60 21.04 -4.21
CA SER A 144 11.03 20.83 -3.94
C SER A 144 11.26 19.45 -3.35
N LEU A 145 11.81 18.55 -4.18
CA LEU A 145 12.16 17.20 -3.81
C LEU A 145 13.35 17.15 -2.84
N TYR A 146 14.31 18.05 -2.99
CA TYR A 146 15.51 18.14 -2.15
C TYR A 146 15.14 18.40 -0.68
N ASN A 147 14.22 19.34 -0.42
CA ASN A 147 13.79 19.67 0.94
C ASN A 147 13.03 18.51 1.59
N SER A 148 12.14 17.86 0.84
CA SER A 148 11.36 16.71 1.32
C SER A 148 12.26 15.51 1.64
N LEU A 149 13.18 15.18 0.74
CA LEU A 149 14.15 14.10 0.95
C LEU A 149 15.13 14.42 2.08
N SER A 150 15.58 15.66 2.22
CA SER A 150 16.47 16.07 3.31
C SER A 150 15.79 15.91 4.68
N MET A 151 14.52 16.30 4.78
CA MET A 151 13.74 16.16 6.01
C MET A 151 13.46 14.68 6.36
N ALA A 152 13.10 13.88 5.36
CA ALA A 152 12.92 12.44 5.53
C ALA A 152 14.24 11.77 5.95
N MET A 153 15.35 12.10 5.29
CA MET A 153 16.68 11.59 5.60
C MET A 153 17.12 11.94 7.02
N GLN A 154 16.89 13.18 7.49
CA GLN A 154 17.24 13.60 8.84
C GLN A 154 16.57 12.73 9.90
N THR A 155 15.30 12.35 9.68
CA THR A 155 14.59 11.47 10.62
C THR A 155 15.02 10.01 10.46
N LEU A 156 15.09 9.50 9.23
CA LEU A 156 15.41 8.10 8.93
C LEU A 156 16.86 7.73 9.25
N LYS A 157 17.79 8.70 9.31
CA LYS A 157 19.20 8.46 9.66
C LYS A 157 19.38 7.95 11.09
N HIS A 158 18.50 8.36 12.01
CA HIS A 158 18.54 7.93 13.41
C HIS A 158 17.83 6.59 13.64
N MET A 159 17.11 6.07 12.64
CA MET A 159 16.43 4.80 12.75
C MET A 159 17.43 3.64 12.62
N PRO A 160 17.22 2.55 13.38
CA PRO A 160 18.17 1.45 13.43
C PRO A 160 18.25 0.68 12.10
N GLY A 161 19.43 0.12 11.81
CA GLY A 161 19.75 -0.46 10.50
C GLY A 161 18.96 -1.72 10.09
N HIS A 162 18.24 -2.34 11.02
CA HIS A 162 17.36 -3.49 10.74
C HIS A 162 15.98 -3.09 10.21
N THR A 163 15.62 -1.82 10.32
CA THR A 163 14.34 -1.31 9.81
C THR A 163 14.46 -0.99 8.32
N SER A 164 13.42 -1.25 7.55
CA SER A 164 13.37 -0.75 6.19
C SER A 164 13.05 0.74 6.22
N ARG A 165 13.91 1.51 5.54
CA ARG A 165 13.76 2.96 5.42
C ARG A 165 13.25 3.26 4.02
N GLU A 166 11.99 3.65 3.95
CA GLU A 166 11.27 3.80 2.69
C GLU A 166 10.71 5.21 2.56
N VAL A 167 10.75 5.75 1.35
CA VAL A 167 10.09 7.01 1.00
C VAL A 167 9.24 6.75 -0.25
N LEU A 168 7.94 7.02 -0.15
CA LEU A 168 6.99 6.99 -1.25
C LEU A 168 6.63 8.42 -1.63
N ILE A 169 6.92 8.81 -2.86
CA ILE A 169 6.72 10.18 -3.33
C ILE A 169 5.60 10.17 -4.37
N ILE A 170 4.55 10.93 -4.11
CA ILE A 170 3.46 11.19 -5.05
C ILE A 170 3.77 12.52 -5.71
N PHE A 171 4.20 12.47 -6.97
CA PHE A 171 4.76 13.62 -7.69
C PHE A 171 3.91 13.94 -8.91
N SER A 172 3.50 15.20 -9.06
CA SER A 172 2.64 15.62 -10.18
C SER A 172 3.25 16.64 -11.12
N SER A 173 4.15 17.47 -10.61
CA SER A 173 4.80 18.47 -11.44
C SER A 173 5.72 17.79 -12.47
N LEU A 174 5.97 18.47 -13.58
CA LEU A 174 7.00 18.07 -14.55
C LEU A 174 8.39 18.58 -14.14
N THR A 175 8.42 19.59 -13.27
CA THR A 175 9.63 20.25 -12.81
C THR A 175 9.80 20.09 -11.30
N THR A 176 11.04 19.87 -10.88
CA THR A 176 11.46 19.97 -9.48
C THR A 176 12.30 21.22 -9.29
N CYS A 177 11.92 22.07 -8.33
CA CYS A 177 12.54 23.37 -8.11
C CYS A 177 13.31 23.34 -6.79
N ASP A 178 14.51 22.80 -6.86
CA ASP A 178 15.36 22.52 -5.71
C ASP A 178 16.49 23.55 -5.52
N PRO A 179 16.86 23.88 -4.27
CA PRO A 179 17.92 24.84 -3.98
C PRO A 179 19.34 24.28 -4.17
N SER A 180 19.50 22.97 -4.35
CA SER A 180 20.80 22.28 -4.34
C SER A 180 20.78 21.06 -5.25
N ASN A 181 21.97 20.51 -5.52
CA ASN A 181 22.12 19.39 -6.44
C ASN A 181 21.51 18.09 -5.89
N ILE A 182 20.44 17.61 -6.53
CA ILE A 182 19.76 16.38 -6.12
C ILE A 182 20.60 15.12 -6.39
N TYR A 183 21.51 15.13 -7.36
CA TYR A 183 22.33 13.95 -7.68
C TYR A 183 23.30 13.57 -6.56
N ASP A 184 23.80 14.55 -5.81
CA ASP A 184 24.63 14.29 -4.64
C ASP A 184 23.80 13.79 -3.45
N LEU A 185 22.54 14.24 -3.35
CA LEU A 185 21.58 13.70 -2.40
C LEU A 185 21.24 12.24 -2.71
N ILE A 186 21.08 11.86 -3.98
CA ILE A 186 20.86 10.46 -4.39
C ILE A 186 21.99 9.56 -3.89
N LYS A 187 23.25 9.98 -4.06
CA LYS A 187 24.42 9.24 -3.52
C LYS A 187 24.37 9.13 -2.00
N THR A 188 23.98 10.20 -1.33
CA THR A 188 23.85 10.25 0.13
C THR A 188 22.75 9.30 0.63
N LEU A 189 21.58 9.28 -0.03
CA LEU A 189 20.48 8.36 0.28
C LEU A 189 20.87 6.91 0.03
N LYS A 190 21.62 6.63 -1.03
CA LYS A 190 22.17 5.31 -1.31
C LYS A 190 23.11 4.84 -0.20
N ALA A 191 24.02 5.70 0.25
CA ALA A 191 24.91 5.42 1.37
C ALA A 191 24.14 5.20 2.68
N ALA A 192 23.05 5.95 2.89
CA ALA A 192 22.15 5.78 4.03
C ALA A 192 21.22 4.55 3.91
N LYS A 193 21.29 3.78 2.82
CA LYS A 193 20.40 2.64 2.50
C LYS A 193 18.91 3.01 2.68
N ILE A 194 18.51 4.17 2.14
CA ILE A 194 17.11 4.60 2.07
C ILE A 194 16.58 4.29 0.67
N ARG A 195 15.48 3.55 0.61
CA ARG A 195 14.79 3.21 -0.64
C ARG A 195 13.77 4.30 -0.97
N VAL A 196 13.81 4.84 -2.18
CA VAL A 196 12.88 5.87 -2.62
C VAL A 196 12.08 5.38 -3.82
N SER A 197 10.77 5.27 -3.66
CA SER A 197 9.83 4.94 -4.74
C SER A 197 9.02 6.18 -5.09
N VAL A 198 8.72 6.37 -6.37
CA VAL A 198 7.98 7.54 -6.84
C VAL A 198 6.81 7.10 -7.72
N ILE A 199 5.64 7.68 -7.49
CA ILE A 199 4.47 7.55 -8.36
C ILE A 199 4.29 8.91 -9.04
N GLY A 200 4.49 8.95 -10.36
CA GLY A 200 4.28 10.12 -11.19
C GLY A 200 2.83 10.24 -11.65
N LEU A 201 2.22 11.41 -11.49
CA LEU A 201 0.92 11.71 -12.10
C LEU A 201 1.13 12.10 -13.58
N SER A 202 0.47 11.36 -14.49
CA SER A 202 0.37 11.59 -15.94
C SER A 202 1.67 11.54 -16.75
N ALA A 203 2.83 11.87 -16.17
CA ALA A 203 4.09 11.98 -16.90
C ALA A 203 5.29 11.42 -16.14
N GLU A 204 6.29 10.99 -16.92
CA GLU A 204 7.59 10.54 -16.41
C GLU A 204 8.58 11.70 -16.29
N VAL A 205 9.22 11.83 -15.12
CA VAL A 205 10.29 12.79 -14.88
C VAL A 205 11.61 12.06 -14.74
N ARG A 206 12.54 12.35 -15.67
CA ARG A 206 13.83 11.63 -15.77
C ARG A 206 14.64 11.62 -14.46
N VAL A 207 14.64 12.72 -13.72
CA VAL A 207 15.36 12.83 -12.44
C VAL A 207 14.77 11.84 -11.42
N CYS A 208 13.44 11.72 -11.35
CA CYS A 208 12.75 10.78 -10.47
C CYS A 208 13.00 9.32 -10.89
N THR A 209 13.06 9.04 -12.19
CA THR A 209 13.41 7.70 -12.71
C THR A 209 14.82 7.30 -12.28
N VAL A 210 15.79 8.20 -12.38
CA VAL A 210 17.17 7.96 -11.93
C VAL A 210 17.22 7.78 -10.41
N LEU A 211 16.51 8.62 -9.64
CA LEU A 211 16.41 8.51 -8.18
C LEU A 211 15.88 7.14 -7.73
N ALA A 212 14.77 6.68 -8.33
CA ALA A 212 14.18 5.38 -7.98
C ALA A 212 15.13 4.22 -8.34
N ARG A 213 15.72 4.25 -9.54
CA ARG A 213 16.65 3.21 -10.00
C ARG A 213 17.91 3.11 -9.14
N GLU A 214 18.51 4.25 -8.78
CA GLU A 214 19.74 4.28 -7.98
C GLU A 214 19.49 3.82 -6.53
N THR A 215 18.38 4.23 -5.94
CA THR A 215 18.00 3.85 -4.56
C THR A 215 17.44 2.43 -4.46
N GLY A 216 17.06 1.81 -5.58
CA GLY A 216 16.44 0.49 -5.61
C GLY A 216 14.93 0.51 -5.29
N GLY A 217 14.29 1.67 -5.46
CA GLY A 217 12.84 1.79 -5.46
C GLY A 217 12.23 1.55 -6.84
N THR A 218 10.93 1.77 -6.93
CA THR A 218 10.18 1.61 -8.19
C THR A 218 9.61 2.95 -8.62
N TYR A 219 9.54 3.16 -9.94
CA TYR A 219 8.91 4.33 -10.55
C TYR A 219 7.79 3.89 -11.46
N HIS A 220 6.58 4.41 -11.20
CA HIS A 220 5.39 4.13 -12.00
C HIS A 220 4.67 5.43 -12.33
N VAL A 221 4.03 5.45 -13.50
CA VAL A 221 3.20 6.56 -13.95
C VAL A 221 1.75 6.13 -13.90
N ILE A 222 0.90 6.99 -13.33
CA ILE A 222 -0.52 6.75 -13.24
C ILE A 222 -1.17 6.89 -14.61
N LEU A 223 -2.09 5.96 -14.92
CA LEU A 223 -2.94 5.98 -16.10
C LEU A 223 -4.35 6.42 -15.70
N ASP A 224 -4.98 5.63 -14.83
CA ASP A 224 -6.35 5.83 -14.35
C ASP A 224 -6.43 5.73 -12.82
N GLU A 225 -7.58 6.10 -12.23
CA GLU A 225 -7.85 5.96 -10.79
C GLU A 225 -7.71 4.52 -10.30
N THR A 226 -8.14 3.54 -11.10
CA THR A 226 -8.00 2.11 -10.80
C THR A 226 -6.54 1.70 -10.77
N HIS A 227 -5.76 2.11 -11.77
CA HIS A 227 -4.33 1.84 -11.82
C HIS A 227 -3.59 2.51 -10.66
N TYR A 228 -4.00 3.72 -10.28
CA TYR A 228 -3.42 4.38 -9.11
C TYR A 228 -3.64 3.58 -7.82
N LYS A 229 -4.87 3.06 -7.61
CA LYS A 229 -5.17 2.19 -6.47
C LYS A 229 -4.29 0.94 -6.48
N GLU A 230 -4.11 0.30 -7.65
CA GLU A 230 -3.20 -0.85 -7.79
C GLU A 230 -1.76 -0.53 -7.38
N LEU A 231 -1.23 0.62 -7.81
CA LEU A 231 0.13 1.03 -7.47
C LEU A 231 0.28 1.27 -5.96
N LEU A 232 -0.72 1.85 -5.32
CA LEU A 232 -0.74 2.02 -3.86
C LEU A 232 -0.78 0.67 -3.15
N THR A 233 -1.67 -0.25 -3.56
CA THR A 233 -1.75 -1.61 -3.01
C THR A 233 -0.44 -2.38 -3.23
N HIS A 234 0.24 -2.20 -4.35
CA HIS A 234 1.57 -2.77 -4.59
C HIS A 234 2.61 -2.30 -3.54
N HIS A 235 2.52 -1.05 -3.09
CA HIS A 235 3.38 -0.50 -2.05
C HIS A 235 2.92 -0.84 -0.62
N VAL A 236 1.71 -1.37 -0.43
CA VAL A 236 1.25 -1.92 0.86
C VAL A 236 2.04 -3.18 1.20
N SER A 237 2.29 -4.07 0.25
CA SER A 237 3.11 -5.25 0.50
C SER A 237 4.56 -4.87 0.86
N PRO A 238 5.17 -5.49 1.87
CA PRO A 238 6.57 -5.27 2.21
C PRO A 238 7.48 -5.59 1.01
N PRO A 239 8.36 -4.66 0.60
CA PRO A 239 9.30 -4.96 -0.45
C PRO A 239 10.35 -5.99 0.00
N PRO A 240 10.97 -6.70 -0.96
CA PRO A 240 12.12 -7.56 -0.67
C PRO A 240 13.26 -6.72 -0.08
N ALA A 241 13.81 -7.20 1.03
CA ALA A 241 14.95 -6.59 1.68
C ALA A 241 16.20 -6.73 0.80
N SER A 242 16.98 -5.66 0.71
CA SER A 242 18.30 -5.73 0.07
C SER A 242 19.22 -6.64 0.87
N SER A 243 20.11 -7.38 0.19
CA SER A 243 21.08 -8.29 0.83
C SER A 243 21.97 -7.62 1.90
N SER A 244 22.14 -6.30 1.81
CA SER A 244 22.90 -5.48 2.75
C SER A 244 22.14 -5.06 4.02
N SER A 245 20.88 -5.46 4.18
CA SER A 245 20.07 -5.11 5.37
C SER A 245 20.47 -5.98 6.56
N GLU A 246 20.56 -5.37 7.74
CA GLU A 246 20.95 -6.09 8.95
C GLU A 246 19.79 -6.92 9.50
N CYS A 247 20.06 -8.18 9.83
CA CYS A 247 19.11 -9.06 10.51
C CYS A 247 19.48 -9.10 11.99
N SER A 248 18.97 -8.15 12.78
CA SER A 248 19.17 -8.12 14.23
C SER A 248 17.94 -8.62 14.98
N LEU A 249 18.15 -9.35 16.07
CA LEU A 249 17.09 -9.73 16.99
C LEU A 249 16.70 -8.52 17.85
N ILE A 250 15.43 -8.12 17.80
CA ILE A 250 14.90 -6.96 18.52
C ILE A 250 14.16 -7.45 19.76
N ARG A 251 14.32 -6.73 20.87
CA ARG A 251 13.49 -6.96 22.05
C ARG A 251 12.10 -6.35 21.80
N MET A 252 11.06 -7.17 21.87
CA MET A 252 9.67 -6.74 21.81
C MET A 252 9.00 -6.86 23.18
N GLY A 253 8.11 -5.93 23.50
CA GLY A 253 7.27 -5.98 24.68
C GLY A 253 5.86 -6.45 24.33
N PHE A 254 5.38 -7.48 25.01
CA PHE A 254 3.99 -7.94 24.93
C PHE A 254 3.23 -7.44 26.16
N PRO A 255 2.60 -6.26 26.10
CA PRO A 255 1.83 -5.73 27.22
C PRO A 255 0.54 -6.51 27.41
N GLN A 256 0.12 -6.68 28.66
CA GLN A 256 -1.20 -7.21 28.99
C GLN A 256 -2.21 -6.06 29.04
N HIS A 257 -3.43 -6.33 28.57
CA HIS A 257 -4.54 -5.40 28.71
C HIS A 257 -5.12 -5.54 30.11
N THR A 258 -5.05 -4.48 30.91
CA THR A 258 -5.69 -4.46 32.23
C THR A 258 -6.91 -3.59 32.15
N ILE A 259 -8.07 -4.20 32.39
CA ILE A 259 -9.32 -3.51 32.63
C ILE A 259 -9.37 -3.13 34.11
N ALA A 260 -9.49 -1.84 34.41
CA ALA A 260 -9.81 -1.37 35.75
C ALA A 260 -11.29 -0.97 35.73
N SER A 261 -12.12 -1.67 36.51
CA SER A 261 -13.53 -1.31 36.70
C SER A 261 -13.66 -0.33 37.86
N LEU A 262 -14.61 0.61 37.78
CA LEU A 262 -14.93 1.55 38.87
C LEU A 262 -15.38 0.84 40.18
N SER A 263 -15.67 -0.45 40.11
CA SER A 263 -16.02 -1.30 41.25
C SER A 263 -14.82 -1.75 42.09
N ASP A 264 -13.59 -1.67 41.54
CA ASP A 264 -12.39 -2.13 42.21
C ASP A 264 -11.79 -1.00 43.06
N GLN A 265 -11.49 -1.28 44.34
CA GLN A 265 -10.90 -0.29 45.27
C GLN A 265 -9.55 0.28 44.77
N ASP A 266 -8.88 -0.39 43.83
CA ASP A 266 -7.59 0.00 43.25
C ASP A 266 -7.69 0.68 41.87
N ALA A 267 -8.90 0.99 41.38
CA ALA A 267 -9.10 1.66 40.09
C ALA A 267 -8.66 3.13 40.14
N LYS A 268 -7.36 3.36 39.95
CA LYS A 268 -6.76 4.70 39.86
C LYS A 268 -6.83 5.20 38.42
N PRO A 269 -7.55 6.31 38.14
CA PRO A 269 -7.45 6.99 36.85
C PRO A 269 -5.99 7.33 36.59
N SER A 270 -5.50 6.91 35.43
CA SER A 270 -4.10 7.10 35.05
C SER A 270 -4.03 7.66 33.64
N PHE A 271 -3.21 8.69 33.48
CA PHE A 271 -2.90 9.25 32.17
C PHE A 271 -2.16 8.22 31.33
N SER A 272 -2.56 8.08 30.08
CA SER A 272 -1.78 7.31 29.13
C SER A 272 -0.61 8.15 28.62
N MET A 273 0.55 7.52 28.50
CA MET A 273 1.76 8.17 28.00
C MET A 273 1.72 8.40 26.48
N ALA A 274 0.69 7.87 25.79
CA ALA A 274 0.48 8.05 24.35
C ALA A 274 0.08 9.49 23.98
N HIS A 275 -0.50 10.25 24.91
CA HIS A 275 -1.02 11.60 24.66
C HIS A 275 -0.13 12.72 25.19
N LEU A 276 1.06 12.42 25.75
CA LEU A 276 1.98 13.44 26.25
C LEU A 276 2.52 14.38 25.14
N ASP A 277 2.67 13.86 23.91
CA ASP A 277 3.20 14.62 22.77
C ASP A 277 2.10 15.37 21.98
N ASN A 278 0.81 15.09 22.24
CA ASN A 278 -0.29 15.69 21.49
C ASN A 278 -0.86 16.89 22.26
N SER A 279 -1.00 18.02 21.57
CA SER A 279 -1.76 19.20 22.02
C SER A 279 -3.29 18.96 22.13
N THR A 280 -3.70 17.69 22.23
CA THR A 280 -5.09 17.25 22.34
C THR A 280 -5.26 16.75 23.77
N GLU A 281 -6.36 17.13 24.42
CA GLU A 281 -6.59 16.95 25.86
C GLU A 281 -6.15 15.57 26.39
N PRO A 282 -5.39 15.51 27.50
CA PRO A 282 -4.91 14.25 28.06
C PRO A 282 -6.12 13.43 28.54
N GLY A 283 -6.51 12.44 27.74
CA GLY A 283 -7.62 11.56 28.06
C GLY A 283 -7.32 10.72 29.30
N LEU A 284 -8.07 10.97 30.37
CA LEU A 284 -8.08 10.10 31.54
C LEU A 284 -8.74 8.78 31.16
N THR A 285 -7.98 7.69 31.24
CA THR A 285 -8.49 6.34 30.99
C THR A 285 -8.40 5.53 32.28
N LEU A 286 -9.30 4.59 32.48
CA LEU A 286 -9.27 3.68 33.64
C LEU A 286 -8.42 2.44 33.32
N GLY A 287 -8.70 1.78 32.21
CA GLY A 287 -7.91 0.64 31.70
C GLY A 287 -6.87 1.05 30.66
N GLY A 288 -5.96 0.12 30.35
CA GLY A 288 -4.98 0.30 29.28
C GLY A 288 -3.96 -0.84 29.20
N TYR A 289 -3.00 -0.67 28.30
CA TYR A 289 -1.89 -1.59 28.12
C TYR A 289 -0.69 -1.15 28.95
N PHE A 290 -0.10 -2.08 29.69
CA PHE A 290 1.05 -1.80 30.55
C PHE A 290 2.35 -2.33 29.95
N CYS A 291 3.33 -1.44 29.77
CA CYS A 291 4.66 -1.83 29.31
C CYS A 291 5.31 -2.81 30.30
N PRO A 292 5.83 -3.96 29.86
CA PRO A 292 6.42 -4.95 30.77
C PRO A 292 7.70 -4.48 31.45
N GLN A 293 8.41 -3.50 30.86
CA GLN A 293 9.70 -3.02 31.39
C GLN A 293 9.55 -1.84 32.35
N CYS A 294 8.83 -0.78 31.95
CA CYS A 294 8.70 0.43 32.74
C CYS A 294 7.32 0.61 33.40
N ARG A 295 6.37 -0.30 33.15
CA ARG A 295 4.97 -0.23 33.64
C ARG A 295 4.22 1.04 33.23
N ALA A 296 4.71 1.75 32.20
CA ALA A 296 4.00 2.85 31.59
C ALA A 296 2.69 2.38 30.96
N LYS A 297 1.66 3.21 31.07
CA LYS A 297 0.33 2.96 30.52
C LYS A 297 0.18 3.54 29.12
N TYR A 298 -0.37 2.75 28.20
CA TYR A 298 -0.72 3.15 26.84
C TYR A 298 -2.18 2.84 26.53
N SER A 299 -2.85 3.73 25.80
CA SER A 299 -4.26 3.55 25.38
C SER A 299 -4.38 2.57 24.21
N GLU A 300 -3.45 2.67 23.26
CA GLU A 300 -3.50 1.98 21.97
C GLU A 300 -2.18 1.25 21.72
N LEU A 301 -2.25 0.20 20.90
CA LEU A 301 -1.12 -0.58 20.40
C LEU A 301 -1.27 -0.72 18.89
N PRO A 302 -0.17 -0.92 18.14
CA PRO A 302 1.23 -1.01 18.58
C PRO A 302 1.89 0.38 18.70
N VAL A 303 2.73 0.56 19.73
CA VAL A 303 3.39 1.85 20.01
C VAL A 303 4.80 1.60 20.57
N GLU A 304 5.75 2.46 20.23
CA GLU A 304 7.05 2.48 20.88
C GLU A 304 6.98 3.17 22.24
N CYS A 305 7.44 2.50 23.30
CA CYS A 305 7.39 3.04 24.63
C CYS A 305 8.35 4.23 24.80
N LYS A 306 7.80 5.43 24.97
CA LYS A 306 8.54 6.70 25.14
C LYS A 306 9.52 6.72 26.33
N ILE A 307 9.33 5.87 27.34
CA ILE A 307 10.19 5.84 28.53
C ILE A 307 11.38 4.88 28.33
N CYS A 308 11.13 3.67 27.82
CA CYS A 308 12.16 2.62 27.74
C CYS A 308 12.60 2.28 26.32
N GLY A 309 12.01 2.89 25.29
CA GLY A 309 12.30 2.64 23.86
C GLY A 309 11.89 1.25 23.36
N LEU A 310 11.10 0.50 24.14
CA LEU A 310 10.68 -0.85 23.78
C LEU A 310 9.46 -0.80 22.86
N THR A 311 9.51 -1.51 21.74
CA THR A 311 8.35 -1.64 20.84
C THR A 311 7.29 -2.52 21.49
N LEU A 312 6.11 -1.94 21.75
CA LEU A 312 4.98 -2.65 22.35
C LEU A 312 4.06 -3.16 21.24
N VAL A 313 3.88 -4.48 21.18
CA VAL A 313 3.12 -5.16 20.13
C VAL A 313 2.23 -6.22 20.76
N SER A 314 1.06 -6.45 20.18
CA SER A 314 0.19 -7.57 20.56
C SER A 314 0.49 -8.79 19.67
N ALA A 315 0.33 -10.00 20.19
CA ALA A 315 0.52 -11.21 19.37
C ALA A 315 -0.36 -11.22 18.09
N PRO A 316 -1.63 -10.74 18.13
CA PRO A 316 -2.45 -10.61 16.92
C PRO A 316 -1.86 -9.69 15.83
N HIS A 317 -1.14 -8.63 16.21
CA HIS A 317 -0.51 -7.74 15.22
C HIS A 317 0.61 -8.46 14.44
N LEU A 318 1.40 -9.28 15.13
CA LEU A 318 2.40 -10.12 14.46
C LEU A 318 1.71 -11.19 13.62
N ALA A 319 0.67 -11.85 14.16
CA ALA A 319 -0.14 -12.86 13.48
C ALA A 319 -0.63 -12.38 12.10
N ARG A 320 -1.07 -11.12 12.03
CA ARG A 320 -1.56 -10.53 10.79
C ARG A 320 -0.49 -10.43 9.71
N SER A 321 0.76 -10.12 10.07
CA SER A 321 1.87 -10.03 9.12
C SER A 321 2.46 -11.37 8.66
N TYR A 322 1.97 -12.52 9.17
CA TYR A 322 2.48 -13.85 8.76
C TYR A 322 2.18 -14.22 7.32
N HIS A 323 1.10 -13.72 6.73
CA HIS A 323 0.74 -14.05 5.35
C HIS A 323 1.81 -13.56 4.34
N HIS A 324 2.58 -12.54 4.70
CA HIS A 324 3.75 -12.12 3.91
C HIS A 324 4.93 -13.10 4.00
N LEU A 325 5.09 -13.81 5.12
CA LEU A 325 6.20 -14.73 5.33
C LEU A 325 5.98 -16.08 4.65
N PHE A 326 4.73 -16.52 4.60
CA PHE A 326 4.30 -17.76 3.97
C PHE A 326 3.18 -17.45 2.97
N PRO A 327 3.51 -16.86 1.81
CA PRO A 327 2.51 -16.57 0.80
C PRO A 327 1.92 -17.88 0.26
N LEU A 328 0.65 -17.81 -0.15
CA LEU A 328 -0.01 -18.93 -0.80
C LEU A 328 0.49 -19.07 -2.24
N ASP A 329 0.78 -20.31 -2.65
CA ASP A 329 1.08 -20.62 -4.04
C ASP A 329 -0.11 -20.37 -4.96
N ALA A 330 0.17 -19.88 -6.16
CA ALA A 330 -0.83 -19.64 -7.19
C ALA A 330 -1.58 -20.93 -7.54
N PHE A 331 -2.91 -20.85 -7.62
CA PHE A 331 -3.71 -21.96 -8.12
C PHE A 331 -3.55 -22.13 -9.63
N GLN A 332 -3.43 -23.38 -10.07
CA GLN A 332 -3.32 -23.73 -11.48
C GLN A 332 -4.66 -23.49 -12.17
N GLU A 333 -4.61 -22.74 -13.27
CA GLU A 333 -5.76 -22.44 -14.11
C GLU A 333 -5.94 -23.56 -15.13
N ILE A 334 -7.09 -24.21 -15.10
CA ILE A 334 -7.44 -25.29 -16.02
C ILE A 334 -8.75 -24.92 -16.69
N SER A 335 -8.87 -25.19 -17.99
CA SER A 335 -10.13 -25.01 -18.72
C SER A 335 -11.17 -26.04 -18.25
N LEU A 336 -12.45 -25.66 -18.25
CA LEU A 336 -13.53 -26.59 -17.87
C LEU A 336 -13.54 -27.87 -18.71
N GLU A 337 -13.13 -27.79 -19.97
CA GLU A 337 -13.12 -28.91 -20.92
C GLU A 337 -12.10 -30.01 -20.53
N GLU A 338 -10.99 -29.60 -19.91
CA GLU A 338 -9.92 -30.51 -19.48
C GLU A 338 -10.20 -31.15 -18.11
N TYR A 339 -11.12 -30.55 -17.34
CA TYR A 339 -11.40 -31.00 -15.99
C TYR A 339 -12.39 -32.19 -15.95
N LYS A 340 -11.90 -33.36 -15.52
CA LYS A 340 -12.65 -34.62 -15.46
C LYS A 340 -13.25 -34.95 -14.08
N GLY A 341 -13.31 -33.99 -13.16
CA GLY A 341 -13.80 -34.18 -11.80
C GLY A 341 -15.24 -33.71 -11.57
N GLU A 342 -15.67 -33.73 -10.30
CA GLU A 342 -16.96 -33.19 -9.88
C GLU A 342 -17.02 -31.68 -10.12
N ARG A 343 -18.12 -31.20 -10.73
CA ARG A 343 -18.30 -29.80 -11.13
C ARG A 343 -18.73 -28.88 -9.98
N PHE A 344 -18.27 -29.16 -8.76
CA PHE A 344 -18.60 -28.36 -7.59
C PHE A 344 -17.34 -27.71 -7.03
N CYS A 345 -17.45 -26.43 -6.68
CA CYS A 345 -16.40 -25.71 -5.98
C CYS A 345 -16.27 -26.24 -4.54
N TYR A 346 -15.06 -26.54 -4.10
CA TYR A 346 -14.81 -27.01 -2.73
C TYR A 346 -15.12 -25.94 -1.66
N GLY A 347 -14.95 -24.66 -2.00
CA GLY A 347 -15.19 -23.55 -1.07
C GLY A 347 -16.67 -23.22 -0.88
N CYS A 348 -17.37 -22.88 -1.97
CA CYS A 348 -18.75 -22.42 -1.91
C CYS A 348 -19.80 -23.51 -2.22
N GLN A 349 -19.37 -24.72 -2.62
CA GLN A 349 -20.24 -25.80 -3.10
C GLN A 349 -21.15 -25.42 -4.28
N GLY A 350 -20.85 -24.31 -4.96
CA GLY A 350 -21.52 -23.88 -6.18
C GLY A 350 -21.08 -24.70 -7.40
N GLU A 351 -21.99 -24.84 -8.36
CA GLU A 351 -21.70 -25.46 -9.65
C GLU A 351 -20.75 -24.58 -10.48
N LEU A 352 -19.69 -25.17 -11.02
CA LEU A 352 -18.69 -24.49 -11.85
C LEU A 352 -19.26 -24.25 -13.25
N LYS A 353 -19.67 -23.01 -13.54
CA LYS A 353 -20.21 -22.58 -14.84
C LYS A 353 -19.22 -21.78 -15.68
N ASP A 354 -18.16 -21.27 -15.04
CA ASP A 354 -17.17 -20.38 -15.66
C ASP A 354 -16.14 -21.16 -16.46
N GLN A 355 -15.66 -20.63 -17.60
CA GLN A 355 -14.72 -21.30 -18.51
C GLN A 355 -13.42 -21.79 -17.83
N HIS A 356 -13.04 -21.19 -16.71
CA HIS A 356 -11.79 -21.45 -16.00
C HIS A 356 -12.06 -21.98 -14.59
N VAL A 357 -11.28 -22.98 -14.21
CA VAL A 357 -11.32 -23.64 -12.92
C VAL A 357 -9.96 -23.52 -12.26
N TYR A 358 -9.93 -23.26 -10.95
CA TYR A 358 -8.69 -23.08 -10.20
C TYR A 358 -8.41 -24.27 -9.30
N VAL A 359 -7.24 -24.87 -9.46
CA VAL A 359 -6.82 -26.06 -8.72
C VAL A 359 -5.62 -25.75 -7.85
N CYS A 360 -5.73 -26.07 -6.56
CA CYS A 360 -4.61 -25.92 -5.64
C CYS A 360 -3.50 -26.93 -5.95
N THR A 361 -2.24 -26.47 -6.00
CA THR A 361 -1.06 -27.32 -6.28
C THR A 361 -0.81 -28.40 -5.23
N VAL A 362 -1.16 -28.14 -3.97
CA VAL A 362 -0.86 -29.03 -2.83
C VAL A 362 -2.02 -30.00 -2.57
N CYS A 363 -3.22 -29.49 -2.31
CA CYS A 363 -4.36 -30.33 -1.93
C CYS A 363 -5.18 -30.85 -3.12
N GLN A 364 -4.92 -30.32 -4.33
CA GLN A 364 -5.63 -30.62 -5.58
C GLN A 364 -7.15 -30.42 -5.52
N ASN A 365 -7.62 -29.59 -4.58
CA ASN A 365 -9.03 -29.20 -4.51
C ASN A 365 -9.32 -28.09 -5.52
N VAL A 366 -10.60 -27.99 -5.89
CA VAL A 366 -11.08 -27.13 -6.96
C VAL A 366 -11.85 -25.92 -6.43
N PHE A 367 -11.61 -24.76 -7.03
CA PHE A 367 -12.20 -23.48 -6.65
C PHE A 367 -12.72 -22.72 -7.87
N CYS A 368 -13.80 -21.94 -7.69
CA CYS A 368 -14.29 -20.97 -8.66
C CYS A 368 -13.50 -19.65 -8.60
N VAL A 369 -13.76 -18.73 -9.53
CA VAL A 369 -13.12 -17.40 -9.60
C VAL A 369 -13.27 -16.62 -8.30
N ASP A 370 -14.49 -16.53 -7.76
CA ASP A 370 -14.75 -15.78 -6.53
C ASP A 370 -14.01 -16.36 -5.33
N CYS A 371 -13.95 -17.69 -5.24
CA CYS A 371 -13.22 -18.37 -4.17
C CYS A 371 -11.70 -18.18 -4.32
N ASP A 372 -11.18 -18.20 -5.55
CA ASP A 372 -9.77 -17.91 -5.83
C ASP A 372 -9.40 -16.50 -5.36
N VAL A 373 -10.19 -15.50 -5.74
CA VAL A 373 -10.01 -14.10 -5.31
C VAL A 373 -10.10 -13.98 -3.79
N PHE A 374 -11.12 -14.56 -3.17
CA PHE A 374 -11.30 -14.49 -1.71
C PHE A 374 -10.14 -15.16 -0.95
N ILE A 375 -9.64 -16.30 -1.45
CA ILE A 375 -8.53 -17.00 -0.85
C ILE A 375 -7.24 -16.19 -0.97
N HIS A 376 -6.95 -15.59 -2.12
CA HIS A 376 -5.71 -14.84 -2.33
C HIS A 376 -5.73 -13.43 -1.71
N ASP A 377 -6.86 -12.73 -1.74
CA ASP A 377 -6.97 -11.34 -1.27
C ASP A 377 -7.33 -11.22 0.22
N CYS A 378 -8.08 -12.17 0.80
CA CYS A 378 -8.59 -12.06 2.17
C CYS A 378 -8.09 -13.17 3.10
N LEU A 379 -8.17 -14.43 2.69
CA LEU A 379 -7.90 -15.57 3.58
C LEU A 379 -6.41 -15.89 3.68
N HIS A 380 -5.67 -15.65 2.59
CA HIS A 380 -4.24 -15.92 2.38
C HIS A 380 -3.78 -17.36 2.71
N CYS A 381 -4.71 -18.30 2.84
CA CYS A 381 -4.46 -19.72 3.08
C CYS A 381 -5.47 -20.55 2.28
N CYS A 382 -5.10 -21.73 1.78
CA CYS A 382 -6.07 -22.63 1.16
C CYS A 382 -6.81 -23.45 2.23
N PRO A 383 -8.16 -23.40 2.33
CA PRO A 383 -8.92 -24.19 3.30
C PRO A 383 -8.75 -25.71 3.13
N GLY A 384 -8.48 -26.15 1.89
CA GLY A 384 -8.22 -27.56 1.58
C GLY A 384 -6.93 -28.08 2.21
N CYS A 385 -5.86 -27.28 2.20
CA CYS A 385 -4.57 -27.61 2.79
C CYS A 385 -4.61 -27.68 4.32
N ILE A 386 -5.57 -27.00 4.97
CA ILE A 386 -5.75 -27.06 6.42
C ILE A 386 -6.25 -28.45 6.85
N HIS A 387 -7.18 -29.02 6.08
CA HIS A 387 -7.76 -30.34 6.38
C HIS A 387 -6.88 -31.49 5.86
N LYS A 388 -6.36 -31.33 4.64
CA LYS A 388 -5.33 -32.19 4.05
C LYS A 388 -3.97 -31.60 4.40
N ILE A 389 -3.55 -31.73 5.65
CA ILE A 389 -2.13 -31.53 5.98
C ILE A 389 -1.36 -32.46 5.04
N PRO A 390 -0.39 -31.98 4.25
CA PRO A 390 0.47 -32.89 3.51
C PRO A 390 1.08 -33.84 4.54
N THR A 391 0.85 -35.14 4.40
CA THR A 391 1.71 -36.14 5.03
C THR A 391 3.15 -35.65 4.83
N PRO A 392 3.89 -35.32 5.90
CA PRO A 392 5.19 -34.69 5.73
C PRO A 392 6.03 -35.61 4.85
N ALA A 393 6.49 -35.07 3.72
CA ALA A 393 7.61 -35.67 3.00
C ALA A 393 8.86 -35.44 3.87
N GLY A 394 9.05 -36.33 4.86
CA GLY A 394 10.17 -36.34 5.78
C GLY A 394 9.92 -35.58 7.09
N ILE A 395 9.54 -36.30 8.15
CA ILE A 395 10.47 -36.85 9.16
C ILE A 395 9.90 -38.21 9.60
#